data_AF-X1KYZ1-F1
#
_entry.id   AF-X1KYZ1-F1
#
_cell.length_a   1.000
_cell.length_b   1.000
_cell.length_c   1.000
_cell.angle_alpha   90.00
_cell.angle_beta   90.00
_cell.angle_gamma   90.00
#
_symmetry.space_group_name_H-M   'P 1'
#
loop_
_entity.id
_entity.type
_entity.pdbx_description
1 polymer ?
#
loop_
_entity_poly.entity_id
_entity_poly.type
_entity_poly.pdbx_seq_one_letter_code
_entity_poly.pdbx_strand_id
1 'polypeptide(L)' 'TIRIKRTAIADELASAAELVIGQTNEAIPVAIIRGYPYPKSETANATKMMRPPEEDLFI' A
#
# COMPACT_ATOMS: atom_id res chain seq x y z
N THR A 1 16.08 23.74 3.87
CA THR A 1 14.82 23.32 3.21
C THR A 1 14.40 21.96 3.73
N ILE A 2 13.17 21.81 4.21
CA ILE A 2 12.67 20.51 4.70
C ILE A 2 12.36 19.61 3.51
N ARG A 3 12.89 18.39 3.49
CA ARG A 3 12.51 17.36 2.51
C ARG A 3 11.28 16.62 3.03
N ILE A 4 10.19 16.64 2.26
CA ILE A 4 8.95 15.93 2.61
C ILE A 4 9.06 14.49 2.09
N LYS A 5 8.96 13.52 2.99
CA LYS A 5 8.81 12.10 2.64
C LYS A 5 7.37 11.85 2.18
N ARG A 6 7.20 11.07 1.10
CA ARG A 6 5.90 10.50 0.73
C ARG A 6 5.74 9.13 1.40
N THR A 7 4.64 8.93 2.12
CA THR A 7 4.32 7.64 2.75
C THR A 7 3.35 6.87 1.86
N ALA A 8 3.64 5.59 1.62
CA ALA A 8 2.80 4.71 0.81
C ALA A 8 1.68 4.09 1.65
N ILE A 9 0.65 4.87 1.98
CA ILE A 9 -0.39 4.43 2.94
C ILE A 9 -1.12 3.16 2.48
N ALA A 10 -1.34 2.96 1.18
CA ALA A 10 -1.99 1.73 0.72
C ALA A 10 -1.17 0.48 1.03
N ASP A 11 0.16 0.58 0.99
CA ASP A 11 1.09 -0.50 1.30
C ASP A 11 1.09 -0.81 2.81
N GLU A 12 1.12 0.23 3.66
CA GLU A 12 1.00 0.08 5.13
C GLU A 12 -0.30 -0.66 5.53
N LEU A 13 -1.41 -0.34 4.86
CA LEU A 13 -2.69 -1.02 5.06
C LEU A 13 -2.65 -2.48 4.57
N ALA A 14 -2.00 -2.74 3.42
CA ALA A 14 -1.83 -4.08 2.89
C ALA A 14 -0.96 -4.95 3.81
N SER A 15 0.17 -4.43 4.31
CA SER A 15 1.02 -5.12 5.28
C SER A 15 0.30 -5.42 6.60
N ALA A 16 -0.56 -4.51 7.07
CA ALA A 16 -1.39 -4.77 8.24
C ALA A 16 -2.42 -5.89 7.98
N ALA A 17 -3.02 -5.92 6.79
CA ALA A 17 -3.94 -6.99 6.39
C ALA A 17 -3.22 -8.34 6.22
N GLU A 18 -1.99 -8.35 5.72
CA GLU A 18 -1.16 -9.54 5.52
C GLU A 18 -0.94 -10.32 6.82
N LEU A 19 -0.75 -9.62 7.95
CA LEU A 19 -0.63 -10.25 9.28
C LEU A 19 -1.88 -11.04 9.70
N VAL A 20 -3.06 -10.67 9.19
CA VAL A 20 -4.33 -11.35 9.47
C VAL A 20 -4.59 -12.46 8.46
N ILE A 21 -4.24 -12.24 7.19
CA ILE A 21 -4.43 -13.20 6.08
C ILE A 21 -3.50 -14.40 6.24
N GLY A 22 -2.27 -14.17 6.71
CA GLY A 22 -1.23 -15.20 6.75
C GLY A 22 -0.57 -15.40 5.38
N GLN A 23 0.35 -16.37 5.31
CA GLN A 23 1.21 -16.55 4.13
C GLN A 23 0.96 -17.89 3.40
N THR A 24 0.17 -18.79 3.98
CA THR A 24 0.11 -20.21 3.60
C THR A 24 -1.30 -20.83 3.74
N ASN A 25 -1.48 -21.79 4.64
CA ASN A 25 -2.65 -22.62 4.84
C ASN A 25 -3.64 -22.07 5.88
N GLU A 26 -3.50 -20.81 6.28
CA GLU A 26 -4.37 -20.13 7.24
C GLU A 26 -5.83 -20.08 6.73
N ALA A 27 -6.04 -20.19 5.41
CA ALA A 27 -7.34 -20.19 4.75
C ALA A 27 -8.18 -18.93 5.02
N ILE A 28 -7.51 -17.78 5.24
CA ILE A 28 -8.13 -16.47 5.43
C ILE A 28 -7.84 -15.61 4.19
N PRO A 29 -8.72 -15.59 3.16
CA PRO A 29 -8.41 -14.92 1.89
C PRO A 29 -8.61 -13.40 1.91
N VAL A 30 -9.25 -12.85 2.95
CA VAL A 30 -9.67 -11.43 2.99
C VAL A 30 -9.57 -10.87 4.41
N ALA A 31 -9.05 -9.65 4.54
CA ALA A 31 -9.12 -8.84 5.74
C ALA A 31 -9.91 -7.55 5.48
N ILE A 32 -10.72 -7.12 6.47
CA ILE A 32 -11.49 -5.88 6.40
C ILE A 32 -10.90 -4.86 7.37
N ILE A 33 -10.43 -3.74 6.83
CA ILE A 33 -9.94 -2.61 7.63
C ILE A 33 -11.09 -1.62 7.85
N ARG A 34 -11.30 -1.21 9.11
CA ARG A 34 -12.36 -0.27 9.51
C ARG A 34 -11.77 0.90 10.30
N GLY A 35 -12.45 2.04 10.24
CA GLY A 35 -12.09 3.24 11.02
C GLY A 35 -10.99 4.11 10.42
N TYR A 36 -10.34 3.70 9.33
CA TYR A 36 -9.37 4.53 8.62
C TYR A 36 -10.09 5.48 7.64
N PRO A 37 -10.00 6.81 7.81
CA PRO A 37 -10.55 7.76 6.85
C PRO A 37 -9.66 7.83 5.61
N TYR A 38 -10.17 7.40 4.46
CA TYR A 38 -9.43 7.46 3.19
C TYR A 38 -10.14 8.35 2.17
N PRO A 39 -9.39 9.13 1.38
CA PRO A 39 -9.98 9.88 0.28
C PRO A 39 -10.41 8.91 -0.81
N LYS A 40 -11.71 8.92 -1.16
CA LYS A 40 -12.23 8.14 -2.28
C LYS A 40 -11.80 8.78 -3.60
N SER A 41 -11.36 7.96 -4.55
CA SER A 41 -11.02 8.42 -5.89
C SER A 41 -11.21 7.29 -6.90
N GLU A 42 -12.11 7.50 -7.86
CA GLU A 42 -12.32 6.59 -8.99
C GLU A 42 -11.19 6.66 -10.03
N THR A 43 -10.28 7.63 -9.89
CA THR A 43 -9.12 7.83 -10.79
C THR A 43 -7.79 7.47 -10.12
N ALA A 44 -7.83 6.93 -8.89
CA ALA A 44 -6.64 6.39 -8.24
C ALA A 44 -6.17 5.14 -9.00
N ASN A 45 -4.85 4.97 -9.10
CA ASN A 45 -4.24 3.84 -9.78
C ASN A 45 -2.98 3.41 -9.01
N ALA A 46 -2.79 2.10 -8.82
CA ALA A 46 -1.62 1.51 -8.19
C ALA A 46 -0.31 1.84 -8.93
N THR A 47 -0.35 2.06 -10.25
CA THR A 47 0.83 2.44 -11.03
C THR A 47 1.46 3.76 -10.58
N LYS A 48 0.70 4.63 -9.90
CA LYS A 48 1.22 5.88 -9.31
C LYS A 48 2.20 5.63 -8.15
N MET A 49 2.25 4.42 -7.60
CA MET A 49 3.23 4.04 -6.56
C MET A 49 4.52 3.46 -7.14
N MET A 50 4.53 3.06 -8.41
CA MET A 50 5.75 2.58 -9.05
C MET A 50 6.70 3.74 -9.31
N ARG A 51 7.98 3.54 -9.01
CA ARG A 51 9.03 4.48 -9.35
C ARG A 51 9.28 4.42 -10.86
N PRO A 52 9.41 5.56 -11.55
CA PRO A 52 9.75 5.55 -12.96
C PRO A 52 11.18 5.01 -13.15
N PRO A 53 11.47 4.31 -14.26
CA PRO A 53 12.78 3.67 -14.48
C PRO A 53 13.97 4.64 -14.36
N GLU A 54 13.82 5.88 -14.81
CA GLU A 54 14.85 6.91 -14.73
C GLU A 54 15.19 7.38 -13.30
N GLU A 55 14.29 7.17 -12.34
CA GLU A 55 14.53 7.48 -10.92
C GLU A 55 14.95 6.25 -10.12
N ASP A 56 14.89 5.05 -10.72
CA ASP A 56 15.20 3.81 -10.05
C ASP A 56 16.69 3.46 -10.14
N LEU A 57 17.40 3.65 -9.02
CA LEU A 57 18.84 3.46 -8.93
C LEU A 57 19.25 2.04 -8.49
N PHE A 58 18.29 1.20 -8.11
CA PHE A 58 18.54 -0.11 -7.49
C PHE A 58 17.83 -1.26 -8.19
N ILE A 59 17.04 -0.96 -9.24
CA ILE A 59 16.35 -1.93 -10.09
C ILE A 59 17.10 -2.05 -11.42
#